data_AF-A0A816EII0-F1
#
_entry.id   AF-A0A816EII0-F1
#
_cell.length_a   1.000
_cell.length_b   1.000
_cell.length_c   1.000
_cell.angle_alpha   90.00
_cell.angle_beta   90.00
_cell.angle_gamma   90.00
#
_symmetry.space_group_name_H-M   'P 1'
#
loop_
_entity.id
_entity.type
_entity.pdbx_description
1 polymer ?
#
loop_
_entity_poly.entity_id
_entity_poly.type
_entity_poly.pdbx_seq_one_letter_code
_entity_poly.pdbx_strand_id
1 'polypeptide(L)'
;AGINKTIYLLNFVYYFVLLIWYKEFGDQYVGLWGPVVRLILFNPNYIQDVLKTKYMYYSKTSLLTGLLSPIIGTENLLLSNVSTHSRARKMINPAFHSSNLISMIDIMTEETSKLLNEWIEKINNSNNKIILEMNREFSGLTLDIISNCAFGTGIINEYEAKEVIYDTFSVIIDMFINRLMNLVGVLPIIKYLPLRSKQIMA
;
A
#
# COMPACT_ATOMS: atom_id res chain seq x y z
N ALA A 1 -8.10 -8.93 14.34
CA ALA A 1 -9.56 -8.76 14.08
C ALA A 1 -10.07 -7.32 14.33
N GLY A 2 -9.72 -6.65 15.43
CA GLY A 2 -10.23 -5.30 15.75
C GLY A 2 -9.66 -4.14 14.92
N ILE A 3 -8.36 -4.19 14.61
CA ILE A 3 -7.65 -3.10 13.90
C ILE A 3 -8.21 -2.89 12.48
N ASN A 4 -8.45 -3.97 11.73
CA ASN A 4 -9.01 -3.88 10.37
C ASN A 4 -10.39 -3.22 10.34
N LYS A 5 -11.31 -3.58 11.25
CA LYS A 5 -12.65 -2.95 11.31
C LYS A 5 -12.57 -1.45 11.59
N THR A 6 -11.68 -1.03 12.49
CA THR A 6 -11.48 0.39 12.81
C THR A 6 -10.93 1.17 11.62
N ILE A 7 -10.02 0.58 10.84
CA ILE A 7 -9.48 1.21 9.62
C ILE A 7 -10.54 1.36 8.56
N TYR A 8 -11.34 0.31 8.30
CA TYR A 8 -12.42 0.39 7.33
C TYR A 8 -13.44 1.45 7.72
N LEU A 9 -13.77 1.54 9.02
CA LEU A 9 -14.67 2.58 9.52
C LEU A 9 -14.07 3.97 9.38
N LEU A 10 -12.78 4.15 9.70
CA LEU A 10 -12.09 5.44 9.58
C LEU A 10 -12.00 5.89 8.12
N ASN A 11 -11.64 4.99 7.21
CA ASN A 11 -11.62 5.26 5.77
C ASN A 11 -13.03 5.57 5.27
N PHE A 12 -14.04 4.80 5.67
CA PHE A 12 -15.42 5.04 5.28
C PHE A 12 -15.89 6.43 5.73
N VAL A 13 -15.67 6.79 6.99
CA VAL A 13 -16.00 8.12 7.52
C VAL A 13 -15.23 9.19 6.78
N TYR A 14 -13.94 8.98 6.48
CA TYR A 14 -13.15 9.93 5.70
C TYR A 14 -13.77 10.20 4.33
N TYR A 15 -13.97 9.15 3.54
CA TYR A 15 -14.54 9.28 2.19
C TYR A 15 -15.94 9.89 2.24
N PHE A 16 -16.75 9.51 3.23
CA PHE A 16 -18.08 10.06 3.39
C PHE A 16 -18.05 11.58 3.68
N VAL A 17 -17.15 12.03 4.57
CA VAL A 17 -16.96 13.46 4.86
C VAL A 17 -16.46 14.21 3.63
N LEU A 18 -15.52 13.64 2.87
CA LEU A 18 -15.04 14.23 1.62
C LEU A 18 -16.19 14.41 0.62
N LEU A 19 -17.09 13.44 0.50
CA LEU A 19 -18.24 13.52 -0.39
C LEU A 19 -19.28 14.54 0.06
N ILE A 20 -19.53 14.69 1.36
CA ILE A 20 -20.40 15.74 1.89
C ILE A 20 -19.82 17.11 1.53
N TRP A 21 -18.55 17.33 1.83
CA TRP A 21 -17.90 18.61 1.56
C TRP A 21 -17.76 18.91 0.07
N TYR A 22 -17.59 17.89 -0.76
CA TYR A 22 -17.69 18.06 -2.21
C TYR A 22 -19.06 18.59 -2.65
N LYS A 23 -20.16 18.09 -2.07
CA LYS A 23 -21.50 18.59 -2.38
C LYS A 23 -21.72 20.03 -1.94
N GLU A 24 -21.17 20.42 -0.80
CA GLU A 24 -21.34 21.76 -0.21
C GLU A 24 -20.42 22.81 -0.86
N PHE A 25 -19.13 22.48 -1.06
CA PHE A 25 -18.10 23.42 -1.47
C PHE A 25 -17.62 23.24 -2.92
N GLY A 26 -18.06 22.19 -3.60
CA GLY A 26 -17.75 21.92 -4.99
C GLY A 26 -16.46 21.12 -5.22
N ASP A 27 -15.88 21.29 -6.41
CA ASP A 27 -14.79 20.47 -6.95
C ASP A 27 -13.39 20.80 -6.41
N GLN A 28 -13.29 21.85 -5.60
CA GLN A 28 -12.08 22.22 -4.88
C GLN A 28 -12.44 22.92 -3.56
N TYR A 29 -11.81 22.51 -2.48
CA TYR A 29 -11.99 23.17 -1.18
C TYR A 29 -10.80 22.93 -0.27
N VAL A 30 -10.69 23.79 0.76
CA VAL A 30 -9.71 23.63 1.83
C VAL A 30 -10.37 22.93 3.01
N GLY A 31 -9.86 21.77 3.37
CA GLY A 31 -10.31 20.98 4.51
C GLY A 31 -9.27 20.96 5.63
N LEU A 32 -9.75 21.00 6.87
CA LEU A 32 -8.91 20.80 8.06
C LEU A 32 -8.92 19.33 8.46
N TRP A 33 -7.73 18.75 8.52
CA TRP A 33 -7.47 17.38 8.93
C TRP A 33 -6.66 17.39 10.22
N GLY A 34 -7.36 17.57 11.35
CA GLY A 34 -6.72 17.94 12.61
C GLY A 34 -6.00 19.29 12.45
N PRO A 35 -4.71 19.40 12.82
CA PRO A 35 -3.94 20.65 12.65
C PRO A 35 -3.42 20.84 11.22
N VAL A 36 -3.67 19.90 10.31
CA VAL A 36 -3.13 19.94 8.95
C VAL A 36 -4.16 20.49 7.98
N VAL A 37 -3.85 21.63 7.37
CA VAL A 37 -4.64 22.21 6.28
C VAL A 37 -4.36 21.42 5.00
N ARG A 38 -5.41 21.00 4.28
CA ARG A 38 -5.29 20.29 3.00
C ARG A 38 -6.17 20.95 1.95
N LEU A 39 -5.60 21.16 0.77
CA LEU A 39 -6.38 21.45 -0.44
C LEU A 39 -6.86 20.11 -1.02
N ILE A 40 -8.17 19.95 -1.15
CA ILE A 40 -8.81 18.78 -1.75
C ILE A 40 -9.25 19.16 -3.16
N LEU A 41 -8.90 18.32 -4.13
CA LEU A 41 -9.16 18.53 -5.55
C LEU A 41 -9.94 17.34 -6.10
N PHE A 42 -11.09 17.61 -6.72
CA PHE A 42 -11.89 16.63 -7.46
C PHE A 42 -11.88 16.90 -8.96
N ASN A 43 -11.56 18.13 -9.38
CA ASN A 43 -11.47 18.48 -10.80
C ASN A 43 -10.29 17.76 -11.48
N PRO A 44 -10.52 16.96 -12.54
CA PRO A 44 -9.46 16.22 -13.24
C PRO A 44 -8.37 17.13 -13.82
N ASN A 45 -8.70 18.35 -14.24
CA ASN A 45 -7.72 19.28 -14.80
C ASN A 45 -6.73 19.74 -13.72
N TYR A 46 -7.21 20.02 -12.50
CA TYR A 46 -6.33 20.39 -11.38
C TYR A 46 -5.51 19.19 -10.91
N ILE A 47 -6.08 17.99 -10.89
CA ILE A 47 -5.35 16.76 -10.57
C ILE A 47 -4.23 16.51 -11.60
N GLN A 48 -4.52 16.69 -12.89
CA GLN A 48 -3.53 16.60 -13.96
C GLN A 48 -2.43 17.64 -13.80
N ASP A 49 -2.78 18.86 -13.39
CA ASP A 49 -1.81 19.90 -13.10
C ASP A 49 -0.86 19.48 -11.99
N VAL A 50 -1.40 19.03 -10.86
CA VAL A 50 -0.59 18.61 -9.71
C VAL A 50 0.28 17.38 -10.02
N LEU A 51 -0.28 16.38 -10.70
CA LEU A 51 0.39 15.08 -10.90
C LEU A 51 1.26 15.00 -12.15
N LYS A 52 1.04 15.85 -13.16
CA LYS A 52 1.67 15.73 -14.48
C LYS A 52 2.27 17.02 -15.03
N THR A 53 1.51 18.11 -15.18
CA THR A 53 2.00 19.30 -15.92
C THR A 53 2.88 20.20 -15.04
N LYS A 54 2.50 20.38 -13.77
CA LYS A 54 3.15 21.26 -12.78
C LYS A 54 3.77 20.46 -11.63
N TYR A 55 4.03 19.17 -11.83
CA TYR A 55 4.50 18.26 -10.78
C TYR A 55 5.76 18.74 -10.05
N MET A 56 6.63 19.53 -10.69
CA MET A 56 7.84 20.06 -10.06
C MET A 56 7.57 21.06 -8.93
N TYR A 57 6.37 21.67 -8.89
CA TYR A 57 5.96 22.59 -7.82
C TYR A 57 5.38 21.86 -6.59
N TYR A 58 5.18 20.55 -6.69
CA TYR A 58 4.56 19.75 -5.64
C TYR A 58 5.53 18.69 -5.12
N SER A 59 5.52 18.50 -3.80
CA SER A 59 6.30 17.47 -3.13
C SER A 59 5.38 16.52 -2.37
N LYS A 60 5.90 15.33 -2.04
CA LYS A 60 5.20 14.40 -1.15
C LYS A 60 5.06 15.06 0.23
N THR A 61 3.92 14.82 0.87
CA THR A 61 3.62 15.41 2.18
C THR A 61 4.61 14.91 3.24
N SER A 62 5.06 15.83 4.10
CA SER A 62 5.92 15.51 5.25
C SER A 62 5.30 14.46 6.18
N LEU A 63 3.98 14.43 6.27
CA LEU A 63 3.23 13.38 6.95
C LEU A 63 3.53 12.00 6.37
N LEU A 64 3.40 11.84 5.04
CA LEU A 64 3.63 10.55 4.37
C LEU A 64 5.09 10.12 4.56
N THR A 65 6.03 11.04 4.41
CA THR A 65 7.45 10.78 4.64
C THR A 65 7.70 10.35 6.08
N GLY A 66 7.14 11.04 7.09
CA GLY A 66 7.30 10.67 8.49
C GLY A 66 6.72 9.31 8.83
N LEU A 67 5.61 8.92 8.20
CA LEU A 67 4.94 7.62 8.39
C LEU A 67 5.68 6.46 7.73
N LEU A 68 6.35 6.68 6.60
CA LEU A 68 6.97 5.60 5.83
C LEU A 68 8.49 5.54 5.96
N SER A 69 9.18 6.65 6.20
CA SER A 69 10.66 6.66 6.17
C SER A 69 11.35 5.75 7.19
N PRO A 70 10.84 5.55 8.41
CA PRO A 70 11.40 4.57 9.35
C PRO A 70 11.18 3.11 8.95
N ILE A 71 10.24 2.83 8.03
CA ILE A 71 9.90 1.47 7.60
C ILE A 71 10.67 1.12 6.33
N ILE A 72 10.67 2.03 5.34
CA ILE A 72 11.20 1.76 3.99
C ILE A 72 12.33 2.71 3.57
N GLY A 73 12.88 3.49 4.51
CA GLY A 73 13.89 4.51 4.23
C GLY A 73 13.33 5.71 3.46
N THR A 74 14.21 6.65 3.08
CA THR A 74 13.85 7.83 2.28
C THR A 74 14.19 7.70 0.80
N GLU A 75 15.22 6.91 0.47
CA GLU A 75 15.72 6.71 -0.89
C GLU A 75 14.95 5.59 -1.60
N ASN A 76 13.65 5.80 -1.83
CA ASN A 76 12.78 4.86 -2.54
C ASN A 76 11.84 5.60 -3.51
N LEU A 77 11.19 4.86 -4.42
CA LEU A 77 10.32 5.45 -5.44
C LEU A 77 9.08 6.17 -4.86
N LEU A 78 8.71 5.91 -3.61
CA LEU A 78 7.53 6.51 -2.98
C LEU A 78 7.82 7.89 -2.36
N LEU A 79 8.99 8.02 -1.70
CA LEU A 79 9.35 9.16 -0.87
C LEU A 79 10.49 10.01 -1.42
N SER A 80 11.24 9.50 -2.39
CA SER A 80 12.42 10.19 -2.92
C SER A 80 12.09 11.54 -3.56
N ASN A 81 13.10 12.41 -3.57
CA ASN A 81 13.04 13.68 -4.28
C ASN A 81 12.95 13.47 -5.80
N VAL A 82 12.66 14.54 -6.55
CA VAL A 82 12.43 14.47 -7.99
C VAL A 82 13.62 13.87 -8.77
N SER A 83 14.86 14.18 -8.39
CA SER A 83 16.06 13.72 -9.09
C SER A 83 16.36 12.24 -8.83
N THR A 84 16.35 11.82 -7.56
CA THR A 84 16.49 10.41 -7.16
C THR A 84 15.36 9.57 -7.77
N HIS A 85 14.11 10.05 -7.68
CA HIS A 85 12.96 9.37 -8.25
C HIS A 85 13.12 9.17 -9.77
N SER A 86 13.53 10.23 -10.49
CA SER A 86 13.77 10.17 -11.93
C SER A 86 14.86 9.13 -12.28
N ARG A 87 15.98 9.14 -11.55
CA ARG A 87 17.08 8.19 -11.73
C ARG A 87 16.63 6.74 -11.47
N ALA A 88 15.98 6.48 -10.33
CA ALA A 88 15.50 5.15 -9.96
C ALA A 88 14.49 4.62 -11.00
N ARG A 89 13.55 5.45 -11.44
CA ARG A 89 12.57 5.08 -12.46
C ARG A 89 13.23 4.76 -13.79
N LYS A 90 14.24 5.52 -14.21
CA LYS A 90 15.01 5.23 -15.42
C LYS A 90 15.72 3.88 -15.35
N MET A 91 16.21 3.48 -14.18
CA MET A 91 16.85 2.18 -13.96
C MET A 91 15.84 1.02 -13.96
N ILE A 92 14.64 1.23 -13.42
CA ILE A 92 13.62 0.18 -13.26
C ILE A 92 12.78 -0.01 -14.52
N ASN A 93 12.44 1.07 -15.24
CA ASN A 93 11.55 1.03 -16.41
C ASN A 93 11.88 -0.06 -17.45
N PRO A 94 13.16 -0.39 -17.74
CA PRO A 94 13.47 -1.45 -18.70
C PRO A 94 12.89 -2.82 -18.33
N ALA A 95 12.76 -3.14 -17.03
CA ALA A 95 12.14 -4.37 -16.58
C ALA A 95 10.64 -4.46 -16.96
N PHE A 96 10.00 -3.31 -17.20
CA PHE A 96 8.58 -3.19 -17.56
C PHE A 96 8.38 -2.93 -19.06
N HIS A 97 9.37 -3.24 -19.92
CA HIS A 97 9.14 -3.27 -21.37
C HIS A 97 8.15 -4.36 -21.75
N SER A 98 7.45 -4.16 -22.87
CA SER A 98 6.37 -5.04 -23.33
C SER A 98 6.77 -6.51 -23.44
N SER A 99 7.97 -6.82 -23.93
CA SER A 99 8.49 -8.19 -24.00
C SER A 99 8.57 -8.87 -22.63
N ASN A 100 9.03 -8.13 -21.62
CA ASN A 100 9.17 -8.64 -20.26
C ASN A 100 7.79 -8.77 -19.59
N LEU A 101 6.90 -7.81 -19.82
CA LEU A 101 5.52 -7.89 -19.34
C LEU A 101 4.80 -9.12 -19.90
N ILE A 102 5.01 -9.44 -21.18
CA ILE A 102 4.45 -10.65 -21.80
C ILE A 102 4.96 -11.91 -21.08
N SER A 103 6.26 -12.01 -20.79
CA SER A 103 6.78 -13.16 -20.03
C SER A 103 6.25 -13.27 -18.60
N MET A 104 5.86 -12.15 -17.98
CA MET A 104 5.24 -12.15 -16.64
C MET A 104 3.81 -12.70 -16.66
N ILE A 105 3.10 -12.64 -17.80
CA ILE A 105 1.74 -13.18 -17.92
C ILE A 105 1.73 -14.69 -17.65
N ASP A 106 2.71 -15.42 -18.18
CA ASP A 106 2.81 -16.87 -17.97
C ASP A 106 2.91 -17.19 -16.47
N ILE A 107 3.77 -16.46 -15.74
CA ILE A 107 3.91 -16.56 -14.28
C ILE A 107 2.57 -16.27 -13.58
N MET A 108 1.88 -15.18 -13.97
CA MET A 108 0.58 -14.82 -13.39
C MET A 108 -0.47 -15.92 -13.60
N THR A 109 -0.51 -16.51 -14.80
CA THR A 109 -1.46 -17.59 -15.12
C THR A 109 -1.13 -18.88 -14.38
N GLU A 110 0.14 -19.21 -14.23
CA GLU A 110 0.60 -20.40 -13.53
C GLU A 110 0.25 -20.32 -12.04
N GLU A 111 0.60 -19.22 -11.37
CA GLU A 111 0.32 -19.02 -9.94
C GLU A 111 -1.18 -18.96 -9.65
N THR A 112 -1.96 -18.32 -10.53
CA THR A 112 -3.42 -18.31 -10.42
C THR A 112 -4.01 -19.72 -10.58
N SER A 113 -3.48 -20.51 -11.53
CA SER A 113 -3.93 -21.88 -11.74
C SER A 113 -3.58 -22.79 -10.56
N LYS A 114 -2.40 -22.62 -9.96
CA LYS A 114 -2.00 -23.33 -8.72
C LYS A 114 -3.01 -23.07 -7.59
N LEU A 115 -3.32 -21.80 -7.31
CA LEU A 115 -4.30 -21.44 -6.29
C LEU A 115 -5.68 -22.06 -6.54
N LEU A 116 -6.16 -21.99 -7.79
CA LEU A 116 -7.45 -22.58 -8.15
C LEU A 116 -7.47 -24.10 -7.94
N ASN A 117 -6.39 -24.79 -8.31
CA ASN A 117 -6.26 -26.23 -8.07
C ASN A 117 -6.25 -26.54 -6.58
N GLU A 118 -5.54 -25.77 -5.75
CA GLU A 118 -5.57 -25.93 -4.29
C GLU A 118 -6.99 -25.75 -3.73
N TRP A 119 -7.76 -24.79 -4.24
CA TRP A 119 -9.15 -24.62 -3.84
C TRP A 119 -10.00 -25.82 -4.24
N ILE A 120 -9.86 -26.33 -5.47
CA ILE A 120 -10.57 -27.51 -5.95
C ILE A 120 -10.24 -28.73 -5.10
N GLU A 121 -8.97 -28.95 -4.77
CA GLU A 121 -8.54 -30.04 -3.89
C GLU A 121 -9.13 -29.90 -2.48
N LYS A 122 -9.09 -28.70 -1.90
CA LYS A 122 -9.73 -28.42 -0.60
C LYS A 122 -11.23 -28.75 -0.64
N ILE A 123 -11.93 -28.38 -1.71
CA ILE A 123 -13.36 -28.70 -1.91
C ILE A 123 -13.56 -30.21 -2.00
N ASN A 124 -12.78 -30.91 -2.83
CA ASN A 124 -12.92 -32.35 -3.04
C ASN A 124 -12.61 -33.16 -1.77
N ASN A 125 -11.67 -32.69 -0.95
CA ASN A 125 -11.27 -33.35 0.31
C ASN A 125 -12.18 -33.01 1.49
N SER A 126 -13.11 -32.06 1.34
CA SER A 126 -14.05 -31.71 2.39
C SER A 126 -15.45 -32.25 2.06
N ASN A 127 -15.99 -33.08 2.94
CA ASN A 127 -17.35 -33.63 2.83
C ASN A 127 -18.46 -32.56 3.00
N ASN A 128 -18.11 -31.27 3.07
CA ASN A 128 -18.97 -30.15 3.43
C ASN A 128 -18.47 -28.84 2.77
N LYS A 129 -19.21 -27.75 2.96
CA LYS A 129 -18.83 -26.42 2.46
C LYS A 129 -17.50 -25.94 3.06
N ILE A 130 -16.66 -25.36 2.22
CA ILE A 130 -15.45 -24.64 2.65
C ILE A 130 -15.75 -23.15 2.86
N ILE A 131 -15.06 -22.54 3.82
CA ILE A 131 -15.06 -21.09 4.04
C ILE A 131 -13.64 -20.60 3.74
N LEU A 132 -13.49 -19.74 2.74
CA LEU A 132 -12.22 -19.14 2.36
C LEU A 132 -12.19 -17.67 2.76
N GLU A 133 -11.06 -17.23 3.31
CA GLU A 133 -10.81 -15.81 3.57
C GLU A 133 -10.19 -15.15 2.33
N MET A 134 -11.03 -14.63 1.43
CA MET A 134 -10.58 -14.11 0.13
C MET A 134 -9.46 -13.07 0.20
N ASN A 135 -9.43 -12.23 1.24
CA ASN A 135 -8.35 -11.25 1.42
C ASN A 135 -7.00 -11.93 1.58
N ARG A 136 -6.92 -12.99 2.39
CA ARG A 136 -5.70 -13.76 2.60
C ARG A 136 -5.29 -14.49 1.34
N GLU A 137 -6.24 -15.16 0.68
CA GLU A 137 -5.96 -15.92 -0.54
C GLU A 137 -5.44 -15.02 -1.67
N PHE A 138 -6.09 -13.88 -1.94
CA PHE A 138 -5.63 -12.95 -2.97
C PHE A 138 -4.33 -12.22 -2.60
N SER A 139 -4.14 -11.88 -1.31
CA SER A 139 -2.89 -11.28 -0.86
C SER A 139 -1.72 -12.25 -1.06
N GLY A 140 -1.91 -13.52 -0.71
CA GLY A 140 -0.94 -14.59 -0.97
C GLY A 140 -0.64 -14.74 -2.46
N LEU A 141 -1.67 -14.85 -3.31
CA LEU A 141 -1.51 -14.95 -4.75
C LEU A 141 -0.70 -13.78 -5.35
N THR A 142 -1.07 -12.54 -5.01
CA THR A 142 -0.38 -11.36 -5.54
C THR A 142 1.07 -11.29 -5.06
N LEU A 143 1.35 -11.77 -3.84
CA LEU A 143 2.70 -11.87 -3.30
C LEU A 143 3.54 -12.92 -4.02
N ASP A 144 2.96 -14.09 -4.32
CA ASP A 144 3.62 -15.15 -5.09
C ASP A 144 3.93 -14.67 -6.50
N ILE A 145 2.96 -14.04 -7.17
CA ILE A 145 3.12 -13.46 -8.50
C ILE A 145 4.26 -12.43 -8.52
N ILE A 146 4.23 -11.42 -7.64
CA ILE A 146 5.23 -10.35 -7.69
C ILE A 146 6.62 -10.87 -7.33
N SER A 147 6.70 -11.82 -6.39
CA SER A 147 7.97 -12.39 -5.96
C SER A 147 8.58 -13.25 -7.06
N ASN A 148 7.79 -14.08 -7.75
CA ASN A 148 8.27 -14.86 -8.91
C ASN A 148 8.61 -13.96 -10.11
N CYS A 149 7.85 -12.90 -10.36
CA CYS A 149 8.16 -11.92 -11.41
C CYS A 149 9.45 -11.14 -11.12
N ALA A 150 9.68 -10.76 -9.86
CA ALA A 150 10.79 -9.89 -9.48
C ALA A 150 12.11 -10.66 -9.25
N PHE A 151 12.04 -11.85 -8.65
CA PHE A 151 13.22 -12.60 -8.24
C PHE A 151 13.46 -13.87 -9.08
N GLY A 152 12.49 -14.25 -9.91
CA GLY A 152 12.54 -15.46 -10.72
C GLY A 152 11.81 -16.64 -10.06
N THR A 153 11.41 -17.59 -10.89
CA THR A 153 10.70 -18.79 -10.45
C THR A 153 11.61 -19.68 -9.61
N GLY A 154 11.13 -20.10 -8.44
CA GLY A 154 11.80 -21.12 -7.61
C GLY A 154 12.45 -20.60 -6.33
N ILE A 155 12.54 -19.29 -6.14
CA ILE A 155 12.97 -18.70 -4.84
C ILE A 155 11.94 -18.96 -3.74
N ILE A 156 10.66 -19.10 -4.12
CA ILE A 156 9.53 -19.32 -3.20
C ILE A 156 9.17 -20.81 -3.10
N ASN A 157 9.92 -21.71 -3.77
CA ASN A 157 9.63 -23.16 -3.69
C ASN A 157 9.97 -23.74 -2.32
N GLU A 158 10.78 -23.04 -1.52
CA GLU A 158 10.99 -23.37 -0.12
C GLU A 158 9.85 -22.76 0.71
N TYR A 159 9.06 -23.63 1.35
CA TYR A 159 7.92 -23.25 2.21
C TYR A 159 8.33 -22.19 3.26
N GLU A 160 9.53 -22.31 3.82
CA GLU A 160 10.08 -21.36 4.80
C GLU A 160 10.29 -19.95 4.19
N ALA A 161 10.78 -19.85 2.96
CA ALA A 161 10.99 -18.55 2.31
C ALA A 161 9.66 -17.83 2.05
N LYS A 162 8.62 -18.57 1.65
CA LYS A 162 7.27 -18.03 1.43
C LYS A 162 6.66 -17.46 2.71
N GLU A 163 6.75 -18.21 3.81
CA GLU A 163 6.21 -17.80 5.10
C GLU A 163 6.92 -16.55 5.63
N VAL A 164 8.26 -16.52 5.57
CA VAL A 164 9.06 -15.36 6.01
C VAL A 164 8.71 -14.09 5.23
N ILE A 165 8.57 -14.18 3.89
CA ILE A 165 8.22 -13.02 3.07
C ILE A 165 6.81 -12.53 3.44
N TYR A 166 5.83 -13.44 3.55
CA TYR A 166 4.46 -13.07 3.89
C TYR A 166 4.36 -12.40 5.27
N ASP A 167 5.03 -12.96 6.27
CA ASP A 167 5.06 -12.41 7.62
C ASP A 167 5.73 -11.04 7.64
N THR A 168 6.85 -10.89 6.92
CA THR A 168 7.55 -9.61 6.81
C THR A 168 6.65 -8.52 6.23
N PHE A 169 5.95 -8.80 5.12
CA PHE A 169 5.01 -7.84 4.52
C PHE A 169 3.83 -7.51 5.45
N SER A 170 3.31 -8.52 6.15
CA SER A 170 2.22 -8.34 7.11
C SER A 170 2.65 -7.42 8.26
N VAL A 171 3.84 -7.65 8.83
CA VAL A 171 4.42 -6.81 9.88
C VAL A 171 4.64 -5.38 9.39
N ILE A 172 5.18 -5.19 8.19
CA ILE A 172 5.39 -3.86 7.58
C ILE A 172 4.06 -3.08 7.45
N ILE A 173 3.01 -3.75 6.96
CA ILE A 173 1.68 -3.15 6.82
C ILE A 173 1.11 -2.79 8.19
N ASP A 174 1.22 -3.69 9.18
CA ASP A 174 0.76 -3.44 10.54
C ASP A 174 1.52 -2.28 11.21
N MET A 175 2.84 -2.17 10.99
CA MET A 175 3.63 -1.04 11.45
C MET A 175 3.14 0.27 10.83
N PHE A 176 2.88 0.30 9.53
CA PHE A 176 2.35 1.48 8.85
C PHE A 176 0.98 1.88 9.41
N ILE A 177 0.06 0.92 9.53
CA ILE A 177 -1.28 1.11 10.08
C ILE A 177 -1.21 1.65 11.51
N ASN A 178 -0.39 1.05 12.37
CA ASN A 178 -0.25 1.47 13.75
C ASN A 178 0.28 2.90 13.86
N ARG A 179 1.20 3.30 12.96
CA ARG A 179 1.73 4.66 12.94
C ARG A 179 0.71 5.67 12.43
N LEU A 180 -0.13 5.29 11.48
CA LEU A 180 -1.27 6.08 11.03
C LEU A 180 -2.29 6.28 12.16
N MET A 181 -2.70 5.19 12.82
CA MET A 181 -3.71 5.19 13.89
C MET A 181 -3.26 5.93 15.14
N ASN A 182 -1.98 5.83 15.52
CA ASN A 182 -1.45 6.53 16.69
C ASN A 182 -1.20 8.03 16.46
N LEU A 183 -1.52 8.56 15.26
CA LEU A 183 -1.41 9.98 14.89
C LEU A 183 -0.01 10.59 15.15
N VAL A 184 1.03 9.76 15.33
CA VAL A 184 2.39 10.21 15.67
C VAL A 184 2.94 11.15 14.59
N GLY A 185 2.56 10.94 13.33
CA GLY A 185 2.91 11.82 12.21
C GLY A 185 1.99 13.02 12.01
N VAL A 186 0.78 13.03 12.61
CA VAL A 186 -0.27 14.05 12.37
C VAL A 186 -0.27 15.12 13.47
N LEU A 187 -0.10 14.71 14.73
CA LEU A 187 -0.17 15.60 15.88
C LEU A 187 1.25 15.81 16.46
N PRO A 188 1.85 17.00 16.30
CA PRO A 188 3.20 17.27 16.80
C PRO A 188 3.36 17.00 18.30
N ILE A 189 2.30 17.21 19.09
CA ILE A 189 2.32 17.02 20.54
C ILE A 189 2.52 15.54 20.94
N ILE A 190 2.02 14.60 20.15
CA ILE A 190 2.16 13.16 20.39
C ILE A 190 3.65 12.74 20.32
N LYS A 191 4.46 13.43 19.51
CA LYS A 191 5.91 13.21 19.45
C LYS A 191 6.64 13.53 20.75
N TYR A 192 6.06 14.31 21.66
CA TYR A 192 6.66 14.65 22.96
C TYR A 192 6.11 13.83 24.14
N LEU A 193 4.98 13.14 23.97
CA LEU A 193 4.37 12.32 25.03
C LEU A 193 5.09 10.97 25.21
N PRO A 194 5.36 10.49 26.44
CA PRO A 194 5.98 9.19 26.69
C PRO A 194 4.97 8.04 26.47
N LEU A 195 4.61 7.78 25.22
CA LEU A 195 3.66 6.71 24.87
C LEU A 195 4.38 5.37 24.74
N ARG A 196 3.80 4.32 25.33
CA ARG A 196 4.27 2.92 25.23
C ARG A 196 4.42 2.46 23.77
N SER A 197 3.62 3.01 22.86
CA SER A 197 3.73 2.76 21.41
C SER A 197 5.08 3.21 20.83
N LYS A 198 5.76 4.22 21.38
CA LYS A 198 7.09 4.65 20.92
C LYS A 198 8.20 3.64 21.24
N GLN A 199 8.05 2.87 22.31
CA GLN A 199 9.06 1.90 22.75
C GLN A 199 9.10 0.64 21.86
N ILE A 200 8.02 0.37 21.13
CA ILE A 200 7.93 -0.73 20.14
C ILE A 200 8.46 -0.26 18.76
N MET A 201 8.79 1.03 18.62
CA MET A 201 9.16 1.69 17.37
C MET A 201 10.62 2.18 17.34
N ALA A 202 11.44 1.80 18.32
CA ALA A 202 12.87 2.11 18.40
C ALA A 202 13.70 0.87 18.04
#